data_AF-A0A6M0AKU3-F1
#
_entry.id   AF-A0A6M0AKU3-F1
#
_cell.length_a   1.000
_cell.length_b   1.000
_cell.length_c   1.000
_cell.angle_alpha   90.00
_cell.angle_beta   90.00
_cell.angle_gamma   90.00
#
_symmetry.space_group_name_H-M   'P 1'
#
loop_
_entity.id
_entity.type
_entity.pdbx_description
1 polymer ?
#
loop_
_entity_poly.entity_id
_entity_poly.type
_entity_poly.pdbx_seq_one_letter_code
_entity_poly.pdbx_strand_id
1 'polypeptide(L)' 'SDNSQVESSGALIVYNSNTGDLFYNQNGSAGGLGSGAQFATINTSTSVGVQDFEIV' A
#
# COMPACT_ATOMS: atom_id res chain seq x y z
N SER A 1 3.78 11.51 18.59
CA SER A 1 4.77 10.67 17.90
C SER A 1 4.31 10.51 16.47
N ASP A 2 5.19 10.26 15.50
CA ASP A 2 4.80 10.13 14.09
C ASP A 2 3.68 9.08 13.87
N ASN A 3 3.62 8.04 14.72
CA ASN A 3 2.53 7.07 14.78
C ASN A 3 1.12 7.69 14.86
N SER A 4 0.89 8.67 15.74
CA SER A 4 -0.44 9.27 15.89
C SER A 4 -0.84 10.11 14.67
N GLN A 5 0.14 10.59 13.89
CA GLN A 5 -0.14 11.30 12.64
C GLN A 5 -0.45 10.33 11.50
N VAL A 6 0.27 9.19 11.44
CA VAL A 6 -0.01 8.11 10.48
C VAL A 6 -1.40 7.52 10.69
N GLU A 7 -1.82 7.26 11.94
CA GLU A 7 -3.16 6.74 12.27
C GLU A 7 -4.31 7.65 11.79
N SER A 8 -4.07 8.97 11.71
CA SER A 8 -5.07 9.95 11.31
C SER A 8 -5.12 10.24 9.80
N SER A 9 -4.14 9.76 9.03
CA SER A 9 -4.01 10.07 7.61
C SER A 9 -4.73 9.03 6.75
N GLY A 10 -5.68 9.47 5.92
CA GLY A 10 -6.33 8.61 4.94
C GLY A 10 -5.38 8.22 3.81
N ALA A 11 -4.78 7.04 3.90
CA ALA A 11 -3.90 6.46 2.88
C ALA A 11 -4.20 4.97 2.68
N LEU A 12 -3.79 4.42 1.54
CA LEU A 12 -3.97 2.99 1.21
C LEU A 12 -2.63 2.34 0.85
N ILE A 13 -2.50 1.07 1.19
CA ILE A 13 -1.52 0.18 0.56
C ILE A 13 -2.19 -0.47 -0.65
N VAL A 14 -1.63 -0.27 -1.84
CA VAL A 14 -2.18 -0.80 -3.10
C VAL A 14 -1.24 -1.87 -3.63
N TYR A 15 -1.78 -3.07 -3.85
CA TYR A 15 -1.07 -4.21 -4.43
C TYR A 15 -1.54 -4.45 -5.87
N ASN A 16 -0.60 -4.49 -6.81
CA ASN A 16 -0.86 -4.91 -8.19
C ASN A 16 -0.43 -6.37 -8.38
N SER A 17 -1.39 -7.29 -8.45
CA SER A 17 -1.10 -8.73 -8.58
C SER A 17 -0.44 -9.13 -9.90
N ASN A 18 -0.53 -8.29 -10.94
CA ASN A 18 0.07 -8.60 -12.24
C ASN A 18 1.58 -8.30 -12.25
N THR A 19 2.00 -7.24 -11.56
CA THR A 19 3.41 -6.80 -11.52
C THR A 19 4.12 -7.15 -10.21
N GLY A 20 3.36 -7.39 -9.15
CA GLY A 20 3.88 -7.60 -7.80
C GLY A 20 4.04 -6.32 -6.99
N ASP A 21 3.79 -5.15 -7.57
CA ASP A 21 4.15 -3.87 -6.96
C ASP A 21 3.24 -3.49 -5.79
N LEU A 22 3.85 -2.93 -4.75
CA LEU A 22 3.21 -2.36 -3.57
C LEU A 22 3.48 -0.85 -3.52
N PHE A 23 2.39 -0.09 -3.47
CA PHE A 23 2.42 1.37 -3.42
C PHE A 23 1.82 1.87 -2.11
N TYR A 24 2.45 2.89 -1.53
CA TYR A 24 1.78 3.74 -0.55
C TYR A 24 1.04 4.83 -1.33
N ASN A 25 -0.29 4.82 -1.27
CA ASN A 25 -1.13 5.84 -1.89
C ASN A 25 -1.66 6.81 -0.85
N GLN A 26 -1.04 7.99 -0.76
CA GLN A 26 -1.46 9.05 0.16
C GLN A 26 -2.78 9.71 -0.26
N ASN A 27 -3.21 9.55 -1.51
CA ASN A 27 -4.47 10.11 -2.00
C ASN A 27 -5.70 9.28 -1.59
N GLY A 28 -5.51 8.18 -0.86
CA GLY A 28 -6.59 7.27 -0.50
C GLY A 28 -7.24 6.66 -1.74
N SER A 29 -8.55 6.89 -1.93
CA SER A 29 -9.29 6.39 -3.09
C SER A 29 -9.18 7.27 -4.35
N ALA A 30 -8.57 8.46 -4.26
CA ALA A 30 -8.37 9.32 -5.42
C ALA A 30 -7.18 8.83 -6.27
N GLY A 31 -7.22 9.16 -7.57
CA GLY A 31 -6.17 8.77 -8.51
C GLY A 31 -4.80 9.40 -8.20
N GLY A 32 -3.72 8.74 -8.64
CA GLY A 32 -2.34 9.13 -8.32
C GLY A 32 -1.90 8.69 -6.92
N LEU A 33 -0.64 8.98 -6.56
CA LEU A 33 -0.04 8.55 -5.28
C LEU A 33 0.15 9.68 -4.26
N GLY A 34 -0.08 10.94 -4.65
CA GLY A 34 0.33 12.11 -3.85
C GLY A 34 1.84 12.17 -3.74
N SER A 35 2.37 12.29 -2.52
CA SER A 35 3.80 12.13 -2.23
C SER A 35 4.22 10.67 -1.96
N GLY A 36 3.28 9.73 -2.09
CA GLY A 36 3.57 8.31 -2.01
C GLY A 36 4.35 7.77 -3.21
N ALA A 37 4.79 6.52 -3.10
CA ALA A 37 5.60 5.85 -4.11
C ALA A 37 5.44 4.32 -4.00
N GLN A 38 5.99 3.63 -4.99
CA GLN A 38 6.28 2.21 -4.86
C GLN A 38 7.36 2.02 -3.78
N PHE A 39 7.12 1.11 -2.85
CA PHE A 39 8.08 0.82 -1.78
C PHE A 39 8.50 -0.65 -1.74
N ALA A 40 7.80 -1.54 -2.44
CA ALA A 40 8.16 -2.94 -2.56
C ALA A 40 7.65 -3.58 -3.87
N THR A 41 8.21 -4.74 -4.18
CA THR A 41 7.72 -5.66 -5.22
C THR A 41 7.73 -7.07 -4.65
N ILE A 42 6.58 -7.75 -4.69
CA ILE A 42 6.45 -9.17 -4.37
C ILE A 42 6.62 -9.98 -5.65
N ASN A 43 7.36 -11.08 -5.59
CA ASN A 43 7.47 -12.00 -6.72
C ASN A 43 6.08 -12.53 -7.11
N THR A 44 5.70 -12.37 -8.37
CA THR A 44 4.39 -12.78 -8.91
C THR A 44 4.17 -14.28 -8.97
N SER A 45 5.22 -15.10 -8.75
CA SER A 45 5.06 -16.54 -8.53
C SER A 45 4.42 -16.88 -7.18
N THR A 46 4.38 -15.91 -6.26
CA THR A 46 3.70 -16.03 -4.97
C THR A 46 2.27 -15.52 -5.11
N SER A 47 1.30 -16.35 -4.74
CA SER A 47 -0.09 -15.88 -4.62
C SER A 47 -0.21 -15.08 -3.32
N VAL A 48 -0.60 -13.80 -3.44
CA VAL A 48 -0.88 -12.93 -2.31
C VAL A 48 -2.36 -12.57 -2.33
N GLY A 49 -3.04 -12.80 -1.21
CA GLY A 49 -4.42 -12.43 -0.99
C GLY A 49 -4.57 -11.41 0.15
N VAL A 50 -5.81 -10.99 0.38
CA VAL A 50 -6.14 -10.04 1.47
C VAL A 50 -5.74 -10.60 2.84
N GLN A 51 -5.77 -11.93 3.01
CA GLN A 51 -5.41 -12.61 4.25
C GLN A 51 -3.92 -12.49 4.62
N ASP A 52 -3.07 -12.14 3.65
CA ASP A 52 -1.62 -11.95 3.87
C ASP A 52 -1.30 -10.53 4.36
N PHE A 53 -2.30 -9.66 4.47
CA PHE A 53 -2.18 -8.31 5.01
C PHE A 53 -2.90 -8.22 6.36
N GLU A 54 -2.19 -7.77 7.38
CA GLU A 54 -2.73 -7.44 8.69
C GLU A 54 -2.44 -5.96 8.99
N ILE A 55 -3.46 -5.24 9.46
CA ILE A 55 -3.28 -3.91 10.05
C ILE A 55 -2.98 -4.16 11.54
N VAL A 56 -1.73 -3.92 11.95
CA VAL A 56 -1.28 -4.02 13.35
C VAL A 56 -1.17 -2.68 14.05
#